data_AF-A0A553JRX5-F1
#
_entry.id   AF-A0A553JRX5-F1
#
_cell.length_a   1.000
_cell.length_b   1.000
_cell.length_c   1.000
_cell.angle_alpha   90.00
_cell.angle_beta   90.00
_cell.angle_gamma   90.00
#
_symmetry.space_group_name_H-M   'P 1'
#
loop_
_entity.id
_entity.type
_entity.pdbx_description
1 polymer ?
#
loop_
_entity_poly.entity_id
_entity_poly.type
_entity_poly.pdbx_seq_one_letter_code
_entity_poly.pdbx_strand_id
1 'polypeptide(L)'
;MFEPLLTQPEIITIDKGCRLKVSLHESTADFCLLQVMSGHVGEFIIVSITPNALSIMVRLHPFLSVSVESYSSDVSKAQPVLSRGVGQGWRLFSGLGVSPIMCAQDLKSGVDIMVSFTVEAGFAFEDTSQWQIVPLEKDNRFFHGPKELLVARALVAKEVNYELTSQHLLLEICEVESVRNKLIRFSESSPVCRQPELSDEVTNLEAQLVRKKQWLSSRYHQSVERLNWQTSANYEQKHDLQSRQLEYYRLLSTTAINEMVQQLVKDEE
;
A
#
# COMPACT_ATOMS: atom_id res chain seq x y z
N MET A 1 6.66 4.11 -6.12
CA MET A 1 6.90 3.13 -7.20
C MET A 1 6.38 1.81 -6.68
N PHE A 2 5.07 1.57 -6.81
CA PHE A 2 4.59 0.21 -6.73
C PHE A 2 4.63 -0.26 -8.18
N GLU A 3 5.69 -0.97 -8.55
CA GLU A 3 5.44 -2.07 -9.49
C GLU A 3 4.32 -2.87 -8.83
N PRO A 4 3.22 -3.20 -9.53
CA PRO A 4 2.35 -4.23 -9.00
C PRO A 4 3.29 -5.40 -8.74
N LEU A 5 3.45 -5.76 -7.46
CA LEU A 5 4.17 -6.97 -7.09
C LEU A 5 3.36 -8.03 -7.80
N LEU A 6 3.76 -8.43 -9.00
CA LEU A 6 3.15 -9.51 -9.72
C LEU A 6 3.98 -10.73 -9.39
N THR A 7 3.29 -11.85 -9.25
CA THR A 7 3.94 -13.15 -9.12
C THR A 7 4.84 -13.39 -10.33
N GLN A 8 5.81 -14.29 -10.16
CA GLN A 8 6.59 -14.77 -11.29
C GLN A 8 5.66 -15.33 -12.36
N PRO A 9 6.00 -15.14 -13.65
CA PRO A 9 5.18 -15.65 -14.74
C PRO A 9 5.02 -17.17 -14.62
N GLU A 10 3.77 -17.61 -14.54
CA GLU A 10 3.39 -19.02 -14.56
C GLU A 10 2.78 -19.35 -15.92
N ILE A 11 3.09 -20.52 -16.48
CA ILE A 11 2.51 -20.97 -17.75
C ILE A 11 1.44 -22.00 -17.44
N ILE A 12 0.22 -21.69 -17.88
CA ILE A 12 -0.96 -22.55 -17.75
C ILE A 12 -1.26 -23.14 -19.13
N THR A 13 -1.35 -24.48 -19.19
CA THR A 13 -1.72 -25.22 -20.40
C THR A 13 -3.16 -25.70 -20.32
N ILE A 14 -3.92 -25.50 -21.39
CA ILE A 14 -5.35 -25.74 -21.47
C ILE A 14 -5.64 -26.62 -22.69
N ASP A 15 -6.21 -27.81 -22.49
CA ASP A 15 -6.39 -28.80 -23.57
C ASP A 15 -7.77 -28.73 -24.26
N LYS A 16 -8.76 -28.11 -23.63
CA LYS A 16 -10.13 -27.96 -24.13
C LYS A 16 -10.71 -26.62 -23.71
N GLY A 17 -11.85 -26.22 -24.28
CA GLY A 17 -12.61 -25.07 -23.80
C GLY A 17 -12.80 -25.14 -22.28
N CYS A 18 -12.35 -24.11 -21.58
CA CYS A 18 -12.25 -24.12 -20.12
C CYS A 18 -12.73 -22.81 -19.52
N ARG A 19 -12.84 -22.82 -18.19
CA ARG A 19 -13.09 -21.64 -17.37
C ARG A 19 -11.81 -21.34 -16.59
N LEU A 20 -11.29 -20.14 -16.74
CA LEU A 20 -10.26 -19.61 -15.85
C LEU A 20 -10.97 -18.90 -14.69
N LYS A 21 -10.77 -19.41 -13.48
CA LYS A 21 -11.33 -18.82 -12.27
C LYS A 21 -10.25 -18.07 -11.52
N VAL A 22 -10.37 -16.75 -11.48
CA VAL A 22 -9.48 -15.86 -10.71
C VAL A 22 -10.08 -15.65 -9.32
N SER A 23 -9.39 -16.13 -8.29
CA SER A 23 -9.89 -16.07 -6.91
C SER A 23 -8.90 -15.49 -5.93
N LEU A 24 -9.42 -14.81 -4.91
CA LEU A 24 -8.66 -14.34 -3.77
C LEU A 24 -8.24 -15.52 -2.88
N HIS A 25 -7.01 -15.49 -2.35
CA HIS A 25 -6.63 -16.41 -1.27
C HIS A 25 -7.47 -16.19 -0.01
N GLU A 26 -7.99 -17.28 0.57
CA GLU A 26 -8.87 -17.26 1.75
C GLU A 26 -8.29 -16.51 2.96
N SER A 27 -6.96 -16.45 3.06
CA SER A 27 -6.25 -15.79 4.17
C SER A 27 -6.04 -14.28 4.00
N THR A 28 -6.48 -13.68 2.89
CA THR A 28 -6.18 -12.28 2.57
C THR A 28 -7.31 -11.35 2.98
N ALA A 29 -6.94 -10.23 3.59
CA ALA A 29 -7.88 -9.27 4.13
C ALA A 29 -8.34 -8.25 3.07
N ASP A 30 -9.59 -7.79 3.17
CA ASP A 30 -10.25 -6.95 2.16
C ASP A 30 -9.56 -5.60 1.94
N PHE A 31 -8.90 -5.08 2.98
CA PHE A 31 -8.18 -3.81 2.88
C PHE A 31 -6.95 -3.91 1.94
N CYS A 32 -6.35 -5.10 1.80
CA CYS A 32 -5.22 -5.31 0.90
C CYS A 32 -5.64 -5.15 -0.57
N LEU A 33 -6.89 -5.45 -0.91
CA LEU A 33 -7.43 -5.32 -2.26
C LEU A 33 -7.63 -3.86 -2.67
N LEU A 34 -7.94 -2.96 -1.72
CA LEU A 34 -8.15 -1.54 -2.00
C LEU A 34 -6.94 -0.89 -2.71
N GLN A 35 -5.73 -1.35 -2.38
CA GLN A 35 -4.50 -0.86 -2.99
C GLN A 35 -4.31 -1.40 -4.41
N VAL A 36 -4.76 -2.63 -4.67
CA VAL A 36 -4.61 -3.35 -5.95
C VAL A 36 -5.67 -2.95 -6.98
N MET A 37 -6.89 -2.61 -6.54
CA MET A 37 -8.01 -2.24 -7.43
C MET A 37 -7.78 -0.93 -8.20
N SER A 38 -6.75 -0.15 -7.85
CA SER A 38 -6.34 1.03 -8.61
C SER A 38 -5.53 0.70 -9.89
N GLY A 39 -5.09 -0.54 -10.04
CA GLY A 39 -4.26 -1.02 -11.15
C GLY A 39 -4.85 -2.24 -11.85
N HIS A 40 -4.04 -2.88 -12.71
CA HIS A 40 -4.40 -4.19 -13.23
C HIS A 40 -4.16 -5.24 -12.15
N VAL A 41 -5.05 -6.21 -12.13
CA VAL A 41 -5.11 -7.27 -11.12
C VAL A 41 -4.38 -8.53 -11.63
N GLY A 42 -4.29 -8.67 -12.95
CA GLY A 42 -3.53 -9.71 -13.63
C GLY A 42 -3.21 -9.36 -15.08
N GLU A 43 -2.15 -9.97 -15.60
CA GLU A 43 -1.69 -9.91 -16.98
C GLU A 43 -1.63 -11.33 -17.56
N PHE A 44 -2.19 -11.49 -18.75
CA PHE A 44 -2.34 -12.78 -19.44
C PHE A 44 -1.79 -12.65 -20.85
N ILE A 45 -0.83 -13.49 -21.24
CA ILE A 45 -0.16 -13.45 -22.53
C ILE A 45 -0.22 -14.83 -23.17
N ILE A 46 -0.65 -14.89 -24.43
CA ILE A 46 -0.72 -16.15 -25.17
C ILE A 46 0.68 -16.54 -25.64
N VAL A 47 1.13 -17.71 -25.21
CA VAL A 47 2.45 -18.25 -25.57
C VAL A 47 2.37 -19.14 -26.81
N SER A 48 1.36 -19.99 -26.88
CA SER A 48 1.15 -20.89 -28.03
C SER A 48 -0.30 -21.28 -28.17
N ILE A 49 -0.77 -21.36 -29.42
CA ILE A 49 -2.10 -21.89 -29.75
C ILE A 49 -1.91 -23.07 -30.69
N THR A 50 -2.48 -24.21 -30.34
CA THR A 50 -2.62 -25.38 -31.20
C THR A 50 -4.09 -25.82 -31.20
N PRO A 51 -4.54 -26.63 -32.17
CA PRO A 51 -5.95 -27.06 -32.25
C PRO A 51 -6.47 -27.76 -31.00
N ASN A 52 -5.57 -28.38 -30.23
CA ASN A 52 -5.90 -29.20 -29.07
C ASN A 52 -5.29 -28.66 -27.76
N ALA A 53 -4.53 -27.57 -27.79
CA ALA A 53 -3.91 -27.01 -26.59
C ALA A 53 -3.61 -25.51 -26.73
N LEU A 54 -3.88 -24.76 -25.69
CA LEU A 54 -3.59 -23.34 -25.52
C LEU A 54 -2.67 -23.16 -24.32
N SER A 55 -1.58 -22.42 -24.49
CA SER A 55 -0.67 -22.07 -23.40
C SER A 55 -0.73 -20.57 -23.13
N ILE A 56 -1.03 -20.20 -21.89
CA ILE A 56 -1.14 -18.81 -21.44
C ILE A 56 -0.12 -18.58 -20.33
N MET A 57 0.73 -17.58 -20.50
CA MET A 57 1.56 -17.05 -19.43
C MET A 57 0.73 -16.07 -18.61
N VAL A 58 0.69 -16.29 -17.30
CA VAL A 58 -0.14 -15.54 -16.36
C VAL A 58 0.74 -14.90 -15.31
N ARG A 59 0.45 -13.64 -14.99
CA ARG A 59 1.06 -12.88 -13.89
C ARG A 59 -0.06 -12.24 -13.10
N LEU A 60 -0.12 -12.51 -11.80
CA LEU A 60 -1.21 -12.04 -10.93
C LEU A 60 -0.63 -11.31 -9.74
N HIS A 61 -1.47 -10.54 -9.05
CA HIS A 61 -1.10 -10.06 -7.72
C HIS A 61 -0.92 -11.26 -6.75
N PRO A 62 0.06 -11.25 -5.81
CA PRO A 62 0.36 -12.33 -4.84
C PRO A 62 -0.80 -12.80 -3.97
N PHE A 63 -1.89 -12.03 -3.91
CA PHE A 63 -3.08 -12.35 -3.14
C PHE A 63 -4.10 -13.15 -3.96
N LEU A 64 -3.82 -13.37 -5.23
CA LEU A 64 -4.71 -13.97 -6.19
C LEU A 64 -4.12 -15.26 -6.72
N SER A 65 -5.04 -16.16 -7.03
CA SER A 65 -4.78 -17.45 -7.63
C SER A 65 -5.63 -17.58 -8.89
N VAL A 66 -5.12 -18.31 -9.87
CA VAL A 66 -5.89 -18.74 -11.03
C VAL A 66 -5.98 -20.25 -11.00
N SER A 67 -7.20 -20.75 -11.15
CA SER A 67 -7.48 -22.17 -11.34
C SER A 67 -8.12 -22.40 -12.70
N VAL A 68 -7.82 -23.56 -13.29
CA VAL A 68 -8.39 -23.99 -14.56
C VAL A 68 -9.46 -25.03 -14.26
N GLU A 69 -10.71 -24.69 -14.55
CA GLU A 69 -11.83 -25.59 -14.40
C GLU A 69 -12.29 -26.08 -15.79
N SER A 70 -12.42 -27.40 -15.94
CA SER A 70 -12.98 -27.99 -17.15
C SER A 70 -14.46 -27.65 -17.26
N TYR A 71 -14.86 -27.04 -18.36
CA TYR A 71 -16.25 -26.65 -18.58
C TYR A 71 -16.92 -27.61 -19.57
N SER A 72 -18.05 -28.21 -19.19
CA SER A 72 -18.70 -29.30 -19.94
C SER A 72 -19.95 -28.88 -20.73
N SER A 73 -20.17 -27.59 -20.97
CA SER A 73 -21.37 -27.10 -21.66
C SER A 73 -21.02 -26.33 -22.93
N ASP A 74 -21.84 -26.55 -23.97
CA ASP A 74 -21.79 -25.94 -25.30
C ASP A 74 -21.68 -24.39 -25.26
N VAL A 75 -20.46 -23.85 -25.24
CA VAL A 75 -20.20 -22.40 -25.39
C VAL A 75 -20.28 -22.00 -26.87
N SER A 76 -21.40 -22.33 -27.52
CA SER A 76 -21.70 -21.88 -28.87
C SER A 76 -22.42 -20.53 -28.91
N LYS A 77 -22.73 -19.89 -27.76
CA LYS A 77 -23.65 -18.74 -27.72
C LYS A 77 -23.11 -17.42 -27.17
N ALA A 78 -21.99 -17.41 -26.44
CA ALA A 78 -21.38 -16.16 -26.00
C ALA A 78 -20.34 -15.69 -27.04
N GLN A 79 -20.54 -14.50 -27.62
CA GLN A 79 -19.52 -13.89 -28.46
C GLN A 79 -18.30 -13.53 -27.61
N PRO A 80 -17.07 -13.86 -28.05
CA PRO A 80 -15.88 -13.50 -27.32
C PRO A 80 -15.78 -11.97 -27.20
N VAL A 81 -15.58 -11.48 -25.98
CA VAL A 81 -15.34 -10.05 -25.70
C VAL A 81 -13.99 -9.64 -26.30
N LEU A 82 -13.04 -10.58 -26.33
CA LEU A 82 -11.71 -10.37 -26.85
C LEU A 82 -11.18 -11.62 -27.55
N SER A 83 -10.66 -11.48 -28.78
CA SER A 83 -9.94 -12.55 -29.49
C SER A 83 -8.47 -12.18 -29.66
N ARG A 84 -7.56 -13.11 -29.36
CA ARG A 84 -6.10 -12.86 -29.37
C ARG A 84 -5.31 -14.02 -29.98
N GLY A 85 -4.24 -13.67 -30.69
CA GLY A 85 -3.27 -14.60 -31.26
C GLY A 85 -2.02 -14.78 -30.41
N VAL A 86 -1.08 -15.61 -30.89
CA VAL A 86 0.19 -15.89 -30.22
C VAL A 86 1.01 -14.60 -30.05
N GLY A 87 1.57 -14.40 -28.86
CA GLY A 87 2.36 -13.21 -28.49
C GLY A 87 1.53 -11.98 -28.11
N GLN A 88 0.20 -12.05 -28.25
CA GLN A 88 -0.70 -11.02 -27.78
C GLN A 88 -1.22 -11.34 -26.37
N GLY A 89 -1.61 -10.31 -25.64
CA GLY A 89 -2.11 -10.46 -24.27
C GLY A 89 -3.13 -9.41 -23.89
N TRP A 90 -3.59 -9.52 -22.66
CA TRP A 90 -4.58 -8.63 -22.06
C TRP A 90 -4.37 -8.52 -20.55
N ARG A 91 -4.95 -7.46 -19.98
CA ARG A 91 -4.94 -7.18 -18.55
C ARG A 91 -6.36 -7.18 -17.99
N LEU A 92 -6.47 -7.66 -16.76
CA LEU A 92 -7.72 -7.66 -16.01
C LEU A 92 -7.77 -6.41 -15.11
N PHE A 93 -8.84 -5.63 -15.23
CA PHE A 93 -9.10 -4.45 -14.40
C PHE A 93 -10.48 -4.54 -13.76
N SER A 94 -10.68 -3.84 -12.65
CA SER A 94 -12.03 -3.50 -12.20
C SER A 94 -12.68 -2.52 -13.18
N GLY A 95 -14.00 -2.64 -13.36
CA GLY A 95 -14.80 -1.72 -14.15
C GLY A 95 -14.76 -0.30 -13.58
N LEU A 96 -14.90 0.70 -14.46
CA LEU A 96 -14.93 2.11 -14.05
C LEU A 96 -16.19 2.38 -13.21
N GLY A 97 -16.01 2.98 -12.04
CA GLY A 97 -17.11 3.33 -11.13
C GLY A 97 -17.63 2.19 -10.26
N VAL A 98 -16.96 1.03 -10.27
CA VAL A 98 -17.31 -0.10 -9.40
C VAL A 98 -16.69 0.09 -8.01
N SER A 99 -17.47 -0.21 -6.96
CA SER A 99 -16.99 -0.19 -5.58
C SER A 99 -15.94 -1.29 -5.34
N PRO A 100 -14.77 -0.97 -4.76
CA PRO A 100 -13.74 -1.96 -4.44
C PRO A 100 -14.22 -3.09 -3.51
N ILE A 101 -15.20 -2.82 -2.66
CA ILE A 101 -15.79 -3.83 -1.76
C ILE A 101 -16.56 -4.88 -2.58
N MET A 102 -17.25 -4.46 -3.65
CA MET A 102 -17.96 -5.38 -4.54
C MET A 102 -16.97 -6.21 -5.36
N CYS A 103 -15.91 -5.58 -5.90
CA CYS A 103 -14.81 -6.31 -6.55
C CYS A 103 -14.17 -7.36 -5.62
N ALA A 104 -13.99 -7.02 -4.35
CA ALA A 104 -13.41 -7.94 -3.37
C ALA A 104 -14.34 -9.13 -3.09
N GLN A 105 -15.65 -8.90 -2.99
CA GLN A 105 -16.64 -9.96 -2.86
C GLN A 105 -16.66 -10.87 -4.09
N ASP A 106 -16.64 -10.29 -5.29
CA ASP A 106 -16.58 -11.04 -6.56
C ASP A 106 -15.31 -11.90 -6.66
N LEU A 107 -14.15 -11.37 -6.24
CA LEU A 107 -12.90 -12.14 -6.21
C LEU A 107 -12.90 -13.25 -5.16
N LYS A 108 -13.62 -13.09 -4.04
CA LYS A 108 -13.81 -14.16 -3.06
C LYS A 108 -14.71 -15.27 -3.58
N SER A 109 -15.77 -14.94 -4.33
CA SER A 109 -16.60 -15.95 -5.02
C SER A 109 -15.87 -16.59 -6.21
N GLY A 110 -14.90 -15.89 -6.77
CA GLY A 110 -14.16 -16.26 -7.97
C GLY A 110 -14.76 -15.59 -9.21
N VAL A 111 -13.90 -14.98 -10.01
CA VAL A 111 -14.26 -14.36 -11.29
C VAL A 111 -14.01 -15.36 -12.40
N ASP A 112 -15.07 -15.72 -13.11
CA ASP A 112 -15.04 -16.74 -14.15
C ASP A 112 -14.86 -16.14 -15.53
N ILE A 113 -13.77 -16.54 -16.19
CA ILE A 113 -13.41 -16.13 -17.55
C ILE A 113 -13.47 -17.36 -18.45
N MET A 114 -14.44 -17.37 -19.36
CA MET A 114 -14.58 -18.42 -20.37
C MET A 114 -13.51 -18.26 -21.44
N VAL A 115 -12.83 -19.36 -21.74
CA VAL A 115 -11.80 -19.44 -22.76
C VAL A 115 -12.22 -20.42 -23.84
N SER A 116 -12.31 -19.94 -25.07
CA SER A 116 -12.48 -20.76 -26.27
C SER A 116 -11.30 -20.55 -27.20
N PHE A 117 -10.84 -21.59 -27.89
CA PHE A 117 -9.74 -21.42 -28.84
C PHE A 117 -9.92 -22.32 -30.04
N THR A 118 -9.62 -21.79 -31.22
CA THR A 118 -9.59 -22.52 -32.49
C THR A 118 -8.31 -22.17 -33.25
N VAL A 119 -8.30 -21.00 -33.91
CA VAL A 119 -7.11 -20.38 -34.50
C VAL A 119 -6.61 -19.24 -33.61
N GLU A 120 -7.53 -18.53 -32.96
CA GLU A 120 -7.28 -17.52 -31.95
C GLU A 120 -7.96 -17.93 -30.64
N ALA A 121 -7.46 -17.40 -29.52
CA ALA A 121 -8.09 -17.58 -28.21
C ALA A 121 -9.08 -16.45 -27.94
N GLY A 122 -10.35 -16.80 -27.75
CA GLY A 122 -11.44 -15.95 -27.33
C GLY A 122 -11.62 -15.97 -25.81
N PHE A 123 -11.80 -14.79 -25.22
CA PHE A 123 -12.06 -14.58 -23.80
C PHE A 123 -13.40 -13.88 -23.62
N ALA A 124 -14.23 -14.38 -22.72
CA ALA A 124 -15.52 -13.78 -22.36
C ALA A 124 -15.83 -13.98 -20.87
N PHE A 125 -16.65 -13.09 -20.32
CA PHE A 125 -17.25 -13.30 -19.00
C PHE A 125 -18.61 -14.01 -19.17
N GLU A 126 -19.00 -14.83 -18.18
CA GLU A 126 -20.29 -15.54 -18.21
C GLU A 126 -21.48 -14.61 -17.93
N ASP A 127 -21.30 -13.61 -17.06
CA ASP A 127 -22.31 -12.60 -16.70
C ASP A 127 -21.79 -11.17 -16.90
N THR A 128 -22.64 -10.16 -16.67
CA THR A 128 -22.23 -8.74 -16.58
C THR A 128 -21.28 -8.53 -15.42
N SER A 129 -20.01 -8.89 -15.65
CA SER A 129 -18.95 -8.82 -14.68
C SER A 129 -18.61 -7.36 -14.41
N GLN A 130 -18.37 -7.04 -13.15
CA GLN A 130 -17.81 -5.76 -12.71
C GLN A 130 -16.35 -5.57 -13.15
N TRP A 131 -15.89 -6.38 -14.11
CA TRP A 131 -14.52 -6.58 -14.54
C TRP A 131 -14.39 -6.20 -16.01
N GLN A 132 -13.23 -5.69 -16.36
CA GLN A 132 -12.90 -5.26 -17.71
C GLN A 132 -11.63 -5.98 -18.19
N ILE A 133 -11.74 -6.61 -19.36
CA ILE A 133 -10.58 -7.13 -20.10
C ILE A 133 -10.11 -6.03 -21.04
N VAL A 134 -8.86 -5.62 -20.90
CA VAL A 134 -8.25 -4.58 -21.73
C VAL A 134 -7.07 -5.19 -22.52
N PRO A 135 -7.02 -5.01 -23.85
CA PRO A 135 -5.86 -5.43 -24.63
C PRO A 135 -4.58 -4.72 -24.20
N LEU A 136 -3.44 -5.41 -24.24
CA LEU A 136 -2.16 -4.77 -23.95
C LEU A 136 -1.87 -3.60 -24.89
N GLU A 137 -2.20 -3.71 -26.17
CA GLU A 137 -1.95 -2.66 -27.17
C GLU A 137 -2.91 -1.47 -27.08
N LYS A 138 -4.06 -1.64 -26.44
CA LYS A 138 -5.03 -0.54 -26.17
C LYS A 138 -4.92 -0.03 -24.75
N ASP A 139 -4.06 -0.63 -23.94
CA ASP A 139 -3.80 -0.19 -22.59
C ASP A 139 -2.89 1.03 -22.58
N ASN A 140 -3.47 2.17 -22.96
CA ASN A 140 -2.84 3.48 -22.81
C ASN A 140 -2.87 3.97 -21.36
N ARG A 141 -3.39 3.16 -20.44
CA ARG A 141 -3.26 3.39 -18.99
C ARG A 141 -1.84 2.99 -18.59
N PHE A 142 -0.85 3.73 -19.13
CA PHE A 142 0.39 3.97 -18.42
C PHE A 142 0.04 4.75 -17.14
N PHE A 143 -0.62 4.08 -16.19
CA PHE A 143 -1.05 4.63 -14.91
C PHE A 143 0.16 4.64 -13.97
N HIS A 144 1.17 5.37 -14.40
CA HIS A 144 2.01 6.08 -13.46
C HIS A 144 1.52 7.52 -13.54
N GLY A 145 0.57 7.85 -12.65
CA GLY A 145 0.52 9.23 -12.20
C GLY A 145 1.94 9.69 -11.82
N PRO A 146 2.25 10.98 -11.95
CA PRO A 146 3.58 11.50 -11.63
C PRO A 146 4.07 10.92 -10.31
N LYS A 147 5.32 10.43 -10.30
CA LYS A 147 5.88 9.63 -9.20
C LYS A 147 5.75 10.34 -7.86
N GLU A 148 5.78 11.66 -7.89
CA GLU A 148 5.64 12.59 -6.78
C GLU A 148 4.25 12.51 -6.14
N LEU A 149 3.17 12.42 -6.93
CA LEU A 149 1.80 12.23 -6.42
C LEU A 149 1.61 10.85 -5.80
N LEU A 150 2.17 9.82 -6.44
CA LEU A 150 2.07 8.45 -5.94
C LEU A 150 2.77 8.30 -4.58
N VAL A 151 3.97 8.86 -4.45
CA VAL A 151 4.72 8.84 -3.18
C VAL A 151 4.02 9.68 -2.11
N ALA A 152 3.46 10.85 -2.46
CA ALA A 152 2.69 11.66 -1.52
C ALA A 152 1.43 10.94 -1.01
N ARG A 153 0.65 10.33 -1.90
CA ARG A 153 -0.53 9.53 -1.54
C ARG A 153 -0.18 8.36 -0.61
N ALA A 154 0.88 7.61 -0.93
CA ALA A 154 1.35 6.51 -0.09
C ALA A 154 1.77 6.98 1.30
N LEU A 155 2.44 8.13 1.37
CA LEU A 155 2.88 8.70 2.64
C LEU A 155 1.70 9.21 3.46
N VAL A 156 0.69 9.84 2.85
CA VAL A 156 -0.55 10.23 3.55
C VAL A 156 -1.29 9.00 4.07
N ALA A 157 -1.44 7.96 3.25
CA ALA A 157 -2.17 6.74 3.58
C ALA A 157 -1.49 5.86 4.65
N LYS A 158 -0.19 6.06 4.91
CA LYS A 158 0.54 5.33 5.96
C LYS A 158 -0.11 5.55 7.32
N GLU A 159 -0.49 4.46 7.97
CA GLU A 159 -1.09 4.45 9.30
C GLU A 159 -0.22 5.14 10.34
N VAL A 160 -0.89 5.68 11.35
CA VAL A 160 -0.26 6.48 12.40
C VAL A 160 0.10 5.56 13.56
N ASN A 161 1.37 5.17 13.66
CA ASN A 161 1.84 4.35 14.76
C ASN A 161 2.05 5.18 16.03
N TYR A 162 1.38 4.78 17.12
CA TYR A 162 1.39 5.52 18.37
C TYR A 162 2.58 5.15 19.29
N GLU A 163 3.38 4.16 18.94
CA GLU A 163 4.46 3.65 19.81
C GLU A 163 5.86 3.99 19.29
N LEU A 164 5.97 4.91 18.33
CA LEU A 164 7.25 5.26 17.70
C LEU A 164 8.20 5.99 18.64
N THR A 165 9.47 5.58 18.64
CA THR A 165 10.59 6.26 19.32
C THR A 165 10.80 7.66 18.73
N SER A 166 11.29 8.61 19.53
CA SER A 166 11.59 10.00 19.12
C SER A 166 12.49 10.09 17.87
N GLN A 167 13.47 9.19 17.74
CA GLN A 167 14.33 9.08 16.55
C GLN A 167 13.55 8.70 15.29
N HIS A 168 12.61 7.76 15.40
CA HIS A 168 11.77 7.33 14.28
C HIS A 168 10.78 8.43 13.87
N LEU A 169 10.21 9.16 14.84
CA LEU A 169 9.36 10.31 14.55
C LEU A 169 10.10 11.39 13.75
N LEU A 170 11.38 11.64 14.06
CA LEU A 170 12.20 12.61 13.34
C LEU A 170 12.49 12.17 11.90
N LEU A 171 12.78 10.88 11.70
CA LEU A 171 12.95 10.31 10.35
C LEU A 171 11.67 10.45 9.52
N GLU A 172 10.50 10.15 10.09
CA GLU A 172 9.23 10.31 9.38
C GLU A 172 8.94 11.79 9.04
N ILE A 173 9.29 12.74 9.92
CA ILE A 173 9.18 14.17 9.61
C ILE A 173 10.08 14.53 8.42
N CYS A 174 11.33 14.06 8.39
CA CYS A 174 12.26 14.30 7.28
C CYS A 174 11.76 13.69 5.96
N GLU A 175 11.17 12.49 6.00
CA GLU A 175 10.57 11.85 4.83
C GLU A 175 9.39 12.67 4.28
N VAL A 176 8.48 13.11 5.16
CA VAL A 176 7.34 13.98 4.80
C VAL A 176 7.83 15.26 4.14
N GLU A 177 8.84 15.91 4.69
CA GLU A 177 9.41 17.15 4.14
C GLU A 177 10.09 16.94 2.78
N SER A 178 10.84 15.84 2.62
CA SER A 178 11.47 15.49 1.36
C SER A 178 10.45 15.28 0.25
N VAL A 179 9.36 14.57 0.55
CA VAL A 179 8.26 14.32 -0.39
C VAL A 179 7.49 15.60 -0.70
N ARG A 180 7.23 16.45 0.30
CA ARG A 180 6.59 17.76 0.09
C ARG A 180 7.43 18.64 -0.84
N ASN A 181 8.74 18.72 -0.64
CA ASN A 181 9.62 19.51 -1.50
C ASN A 181 9.63 19.00 -2.95
N LYS A 182 9.55 17.68 -3.15
CA LYS A 182 9.41 17.09 -4.50
C LYS A 182 8.06 17.43 -5.12
N LEU A 183 6.99 17.44 -4.33
CA LEU A 183 5.64 17.78 -4.78
C LEU A 183 5.49 19.27 -5.15
N ILE A 184 6.15 20.18 -4.42
CA ILE A 184 6.20 21.61 -4.76
C ILE A 184 7.00 21.84 -6.06
N ARG A 185 8.15 21.20 -6.22
CA ARG A 185 8.90 21.25 -7.49
C ARG A 185 8.09 20.67 -8.67
N PHE A 186 7.26 19.68 -8.39
CA PHE A 186 6.36 19.11 -9.37
C PHE A 186 5.20 20.05 -9.70
N SER A 187 4.64 20.77 -8.72
CA SER A 187 3.58 21.77 -8.96
C SER A 187 4.04 22.92 -9.84
N GLU A 188 5.32 23.30 -9.74
CA GLU A 188 5.93 24.34 -10.57
C GLU A 188 6.25 23.85 -12.01
N SER A 189 6.07 22.55 -12.29
CA SER A 189 6.39 21.99 -13.60
C SER A 189 5.27 22.26 -14.64
N SER A 190 5.68 22.54 -15.88
CA SER A 190 4.79 22.89 -17.01
C SER A 190 3.61 21.93 -17.28
N PRO A 191 3.68 20.59 -17.06
CA PRO A 191 2.53 19.72 -17.30
C PRO A 191 1.40 19.87 -16.26
N VAL A 192 1.71 20.29 -15.03
CA VAL A 192 0.72 20.42 -13.94
C VAL A 192 -0.12 21.68 -14.11
N CYS A 193 0.51 22.80 -14.48
CA CYS A 193 -0.21 24.06 -14.73
C CYS A 193 -1.21 23.98 -15.90
N ARG A 194 -1.07 22.97 -16.78
CA ARG A 194 -1.96 22.78 -17.95
C ARG A 194 -3.20 21.96 -17.62
N GLN A 195 -3.21 21.22 -16.50
CA GLN A 195 -4.31 20.35 -16.09
C GLN A 195 -4.85 20.80 -14.72
N PRO A 196 -6.02 21.49 -14.67
CA PRO A 196 -6.54 22.03 -13.42
C PRO A 196 -6.83 20.92 -12.38
N GLU A 197 -7.30 19.75 -12.84
CA GLU A 197 -7.59 18.60 -11.97
C GLU A 197 -6.33 18.09 -11.22
N LEU A 198 -5.16 18.07 -11.89
CA LEU A 198 -3.91 17.69 -11.24
C LEU A 198 -3.42 18.76 -10.26
N SER A 199 -3.62 20.04 -10.57
CA SER A 199 -3.27 21.14 -9.68
C SER A 199 -4.11 21.12 -8.39
N ASP A 200 -5.40 20.86 -8.50
CA ASP A 200 -6.29 20.70 -7.35
C ASP A 200 -5.90 19.48 -6.51
N GLU A 201 -5.47 18.39 -7.15
CA GLU A 201 -5.00 17.21 -6.43
C GLU A 201 -3.68 17.47 -5.68
N VAL A 202 -2.73 18.15 -6.32
CA VAL A 202 -1.44 18.56 -5.74
C VAL A 202 -1.66 19.41 -4.50
N THR A 203 -2.54 20.43 -4.57
CA THR A 203 -2.81 21.33 -3.44
C THR A 203 -3.50 20.61 -2.28
N ASN A 204 -4.44 19.70 -2.57
CA ASN A 204 -5.09 18.86 -1.56
C ASN A 204 -4.08 17.95 -0.84
N LEU A 205 -3.19 17.29 -1.60
CA LEU A 205 -2.15 16.43 -1.02
C LEU A 205 -1.12 17.24 -0.24
N GLU A 206 -0.76 18.44 -0.68
CA GLU A 206 0.11 19.32 0.07
C GLU A 206 -0.49 19.68 1.44
N ALA A 207 -1.78 20.07 1.47
CA ALA A 207 -2.47 20.39 2.71
C ALA A 207 -2.50 19.19 3.68
N GLN A 208 -2.72 17.97 3.16
CA GLN A 208 -2.70 16.75 3.96
C GLN A 208 -1.30 16.43 4.51
N LEU A 209 -0.25 16.60 3.71
CA LEU A 209 1.14 16.43 4.17
C LEU A 209 1.53 17.44 5.25
N VAL A 210 1.10 18.70 5.12
CA VAL A 210 1.33 19.75 6.14
C VAL A 210 0.65 19.36 7.45
N ARG A 211 -0.61 18.91 7.40
CA ARG A 211 -1.34 18.45 8.59
C ARG A 211 -0.64 17.26 9.25
N LYS A 212 -0.15 16.30 8.46
CA LYS A 212 0.60 15.14 8.96
C LYS A 212 1.91 15.56 9.62
N LYS A 213 2.67 16.48 9.01
CA LYS A 213 3.88 17.07 9.60
C LYS A 213 3.57 17.74 10.93
N GLN A 214 2.57 18.62 10.99
CA GLN A 214 2.19 19.32 12.22
C GLN A 214 1.90 18.34 13.35
N TRP A 215 1.12 17.29 13.06
CA TRP A 215 0.81 16.25 14.03
C TRP A 215 2.06 15.48 14.49
N LEU A 216 2.93 15.05 13.57
CA LEU A 216 4.19 14.38 13.90
C LEU A 216 5.10 15.27 14.73
N SER A 217 5.19 16.56 14.39
CA SER A 217 5.96 17.54 15.14
C SER A 217 5.40 17.71 16.55
N SER A 218 4.09 17.89 16.73
CA SER A 218 3.49 17.96 18.08
C SER A 218 3.81 16.71 18.90
N ARG A 219 3.79 15.53 18.28
CA ARG A 219 4.14 14.27 18.96
C ARG A 219 5.62 14.17 19.30
N TYR A 220 6.50 14.60 18.40
CA TYR A 220 7.93 14.67 18.64
C TYR A 220 8.22 15.57 19.83
N HIS A 221 7.66 16.78 19.86
CA HIS A 221 7.81 17.70 21.00
C HIS A 221 7.30 17.05 22.29
N GLN A 222 6.13 16.42 22.27
CA GLN A 222 5.65 15.64 23.42
C GLN A 222 6.63 14.53 23.81
N SER A 223 7.22 13.79 22.88
CA SER A 223 8.16 12.69 23.20
C SER A 223 9.49 13.18 23.78
N VAL A 224 9.98 14.33 23.32
CA VAL A 224 11.25 14.93 23.76
C VAL A 224 11.08 15.69 25.07
N GLU A 225 9.97 16.41 25.22
CA GLU A 225 9.65 17.13 26.45
C GLU A 225 9.15 16.18 27.56
N ARG A 226 8.59 15.00 27.21
CA ARG A 226 8.22 13.93 28.16
C ARG A 226 9.39 13.09 28.68
N LEU A 227 10.60 13.65 28.76
CA LEU A 227 11.54 13.12 29.75
C LEU A 227 11.02 13.33 31.18
N ASN A 228 10.06 14.24 31.43
CA ASN A 228 9.61 14.58 32.79
C ASN A 228 8.10 14.85 32.99
N TRP A 229 7.17 14.15 32.32
CA TRP A 229 5.72 14.34 32.60
C TRP A 229 5.00 13.08 33.13
N GLN A 230 5.63 11.91 33.02
CA GLN A 230 5.10 10.65 33.57
C GLN A 230 5.61 10.35 34.99
N THR A 231 6.61 11.09 35.47
CA THR A 231 6.89 11.19 36.90
C THR A 231 5.84 12.08 37.53
N SER A 232 4.78 11.46 38.05
CA SER A 232 4.14 12.03 39.24
C SER A 232 5.23 12.31 40.28
N ALA A 233 5.06 13.32 41.14
CA ALA A 233 5.95 13.53 42.30
C ALA A 233 6.10 12.27 43.19
N ASN A 234 5.27 11.24 42.96
CA ASN A 234 5.20 9.99 43.69
C ASN A 234 5.74 8.77 42.92
N TYR A 235 6.31 8.92 41.71
CA TYR A 235 6.93 7.80 41.01
C TYR A 235 8.34 7.60 41.57
N GLU A 236 8.55 6.53 42.35
CA GLU A 236 9.87 6.08 42.77
C GLU A 236 10.72 5.70 41.55
N GLN A 237 11.33 6.70 40.90
CA GLN A 237 12.48 6.46 40.05
C GLN A 237 13.54 5.82 40.95
N LYS A 238 14.07 4.68 40.52
CA LYS A 238 15.25 4.07 41.15
C LYS A 238 16.26 5.17 41.41
N HIS A 239 16.41 5.49 42.69
CA HIS A 239 17.25 6.54 43.22
C HIS A 239 18.72 6.35 42.84
N ASP A 240 19.14 5.29 42.14
CA ASP A 240 20.54 4.94 41.90
C ASP A 240 21.39 6.06 41.29
N LEU A 241 20.88 6.83 40.33
CA LEU A 241 21.65 7.94 39.73
C LEU A 241 21.68 9.18 40.63
N GLN A 242 20.56 9.53 41.26
CA GLN A 242 20.47 10.69 42.15
C GLN A 242 21.13 10.42 43.51
N SER A 243 21.05 9.19 44.02
CA SER A 243 21.76 8.70 45.21
C SER A 243 23.26 8.65 44.95
N ARG A 244 23.72 8.16 43.79
CA ARG A 244 25.13 8.29 43.41
C ARG A 244 25.57 9.75 43.33
N GLN A 245 24.77 10.61 42.73
CA GLN A 245 25.08 12.04 42.67
C GLN A 245 25.14 12.65 44.08
N LEU A 246 24.19 12.33 44.96
CA LEU A 246 24.20 12.76 46.37
C LEU A 246 25.39 12.18 47.15
N GLU A 247 25.79 10.93 46.90
CA GLU A 247 26.99 10.33 47.47
C GLU A 247 28.25 11.06 46.99
N TYR A 248 28.34 11.36 45.69
CA TYR A 248 29.44 12.16 45.16
C TYR A 248 29.45 13.57 45.74
N TYR A 249 28.29 14.21 45.93
CA TYR A 249 28.20 15.49 46.61
C TYR A 249 28.65 15.40 48.08
N ARG A 250 28.26 14.36 48.82
CA ARG A 250 28.71 14.11 50.20
C ARG A 250 30.21 13.86 50.31
N LEU A 251 30.80 13.19 49.32
CA LEU A 251 32.24 12.90 49.27
C LEU A 251 33.09 14.11 48.85
N LEU A 252 32.53 15.02 48.04
CA LEU A 252 33.22 16.20 47.51
C LEU A 252 33.00 17.46 48.36
N SER A 253 31.95 17.52 49.17
CA SER A 253 31.67 18.64 50.06
C SER A 253 32.50 18.57 51.36
N THR A 254 32.73 19.72 51.98
CA THR A 254 33.39 19.79 53.29
C THR A 254 32.43 19.34 54.40
N THR A 255 32.97 18.70 55.44
CA THR A 255 32.18 18.12 56.55
C THR A 255 31.24 19.14 57.20
N ALA A 256 31.67 20.40 57.33
CA ALA A 256 30.87 21.50 57.88
C ALA A 256 29.58 21.79 57.07
N ILE A 257 29.61 21.66 55.73
CA ILE A 257 28.44 21.90 54.88
C ILE A 257 27.44 20.74 55.03
N ASN A 258 27.93 19.51 55.13
CA ASN A 258 27.08 18.34 55.33
C ASN A 258 26.37 18.36 56.69
N GLU A 259 27.06 18.79 57.75
CA GLU A 259 26.48 18.95 59.08
C GLU A 259 25.40 20.04 59.12
N MET A 260 25.64 21.17 58.44
CA MET A 260 24.67 22.26 58.35
C MET A 260 23.40 21.83 57.59
N VAL A 261 23.53 21.08 56.50
CA VAL A 261 22.37 20.53 55.76
C VAL A 261 21.60 19.53 56.61
N GLN A 262 22.28 18.68 57.39
CA GLN A 262 21.61 17.76 58.30
C GLN A 262 20.87 18.47 59.45
N GLN A 263 21.37 19.60 59.92
CA GLN A 263 20.69 20.42 60.92
C GLN A 263 19.43 21.05 60.33
N LEU A 264 19.51 21.64 59.12
CA LEU A 264 18.35 22.22 58.45
C LEU A 264 17.24 21.18 58.18
N VAL A 265 17.60 19.96 57.78
CA VAL A 265 16.61 18.88 57.56
C VAL A 265 15.94 18.45 58.86
N LYS A 266 16.64 18.49 60.00
CA LYS A 266 16.06 18.17 61.31
C LYS A 266 15.16 19.28 61.87
N ASP A 267 15.35 20.52 61.42
CA ASP A 267 14.54 21.66 61.83
C ASP A 267 13.24 21.80 61.00
N GLU A 268 13.12 21.06 59.89
CA GLU A 268 11.93 21.05 59.00
C GLU A 268 10.94 19.88 59.28
N GLU A 269 11.24 18.98 60.23
CA GLU A 269 10.32 17.95 60.76
C GLU A 269 9.60 18.40 62.04
#